data_AF-A0A310SDY8-F1
#
_entry.id   AF-A0A310SDY8-F1
#
_cell.length_a   1.000
_cell.length_b   1.000
_cell.length_c   1.000
_cell.angle_alpha   90.00
_cell.angle_beta   90.00
_cell.angle_gamma   90.00
#
_symmetry.space_group_name_H-M   'P 1'
#
loop_
_entity.id
_entity.type
_entity.pdbx_description
1 polymer ?
#
loop_
_entity_poly.entity_id
_entity_poly.type
_entity_poly.pdbx_seq_one_letter_code
_entity_poly.pdbx_strand_id
1 'polypeptide(L)'
;MKTSAVTVCVINIVALVLVSGKDIRTYFQECQSDPSTHVDEDLLRKGLRGELADETAVGPHALCMNIKRGFQKPNGDVDVATLKKYLDQAEDRNVTLIDQVLKECGQRNGTDAQRAALALLDCMHRIIPHKEEHHQASVSAYRFHDECQSDPATLIDEQIFQKFLRGEEMDEPALGPHTFCINVKAGLQSQNGDVVRDGLKAFLSGKTKDTSAVERMVKDCGTRNGGTPEEAAVGLAKCLISNAKGVIDFISVFEKTEEKH
;
A
#
# COMPACT_ATOMS: atom_id res chain seq x y z
N MET A 1 31.01 29.24 -4.59
CA MET A 1 30.17 28.14 -5.12
C MET A 1 28.85 28.20 -4.40
N LYS A 2 27.74 28.46 -5.11
CA LYS A 2 26.40 28.52 -4.51
C LYS A 2 25.79 27.12 -4.61
N THR A 3 25.68 26.42 -3.50
CA THR A 3 24.86 25.21 -3.40
C THR A 3 23.40 25.63 -3.47
N SER A 4 22.81 25.55 -4.67
CA SER A 4 21.36 25.65 -4.82
C SER A 4 20.77 24.44 -4.13
N ALA A 5 20.18 24.63 -2.95
CA ALA A 5 19.28 23.67 -2.36
C ALA A 5 18.09 23.55 -3.30
N VAL A 6 18.04 22.49 -4.10
CA VAL A 6 16.86 22.14 -4.88
C VAL A 6 15.86 21.60 -3.87
N THR A 7 14.96 22.45 -3.40
CA THR A 7 13.76 22.01 -2.68
C THR A 7 12.86 21.35 -3.71
N VAL A 8 13.09 20.06 -3.97
CA VAL A 8 12.16 19.22 -4.74
C VAL A 8 10.89 19.10 -3.90
N CYS A 9 9.77 19.50 -4.48
CA CYS A 9 8.48 19.41 -3.84
C CYS A 9 8.10 17.92 -3.75
N VAL A 10 7.74 17.55 -2.54
CA VAL A 10 7.71 16.20 -1.98
C VAL A 10 6.34 15.60 -2.23
N ILE A 11 6.14 14.83 -3.31
CA ILE A 11 4.86 14.21 -3.66
C ILE A 11 5.03 12.70 -3.94
N ASN A 12 4.10 11.94 -3.36
CA ASN A 12 4.09 10.51 -3.01
C ASN A 12 4.47 9.49 -4.13
N ILE A 13 5.23 8.42 -3.78
CA ILE A 13 6.01 7.51 -4.66
C ILE A 13 5.47 6.04 -4.80
N VAL A 14 4.23 5.68 -4.47
CA VAL A 14 3.84 4.22 -4.44
C VAL A 14 3.25 3.62 -5.73
N ALA A 15 2.89 4.40 -6.76
CA ALA A 15 2.08 3.87 -7.86
C ALA A 15 2.84 2.92 -8.80
N LEU A 16 4.17 2.93 -8.84
CA LEU A 16 4.91 1.92 -9.61
C LEU A 16 4.81 0.51 -9.03
N VAL A 17 4.32 0.33 -7.79
CA VAL A 17 4.18 -0.99 -7.17
C VAL A 17 2.91 -1.70 -7.63
N LEU A 18 1.86 -0.96 -8.03
CA LEU A 18 0.49 -1.48 -8.10
C LEU A 18 0.06 -2.13 -9.42
N VAL A 19 0.93 -2.15 -10.43
CA VAL A 19 0.64 -2.79 -11.75
C VAL A 19 1.42 -4.10 -11.93
N SER A 20 1.90 -4.70 -10.84
CA SER A 20 2.98 -5.68 -10.94
C SER A 20 2.59 -7.01 -10.33
N GLY A 21 2.51 -8.02 -11.21
CA GLY A 21 2.42 -9.43 -10.83
C GLY A 21 3.59 -9.90 -9.95
N LYS A 22 3.64 -11.22 -9.69
CA LYS A 22 4.57 -11.91 -8.78
C LYS A 22 6.04 -11.48 -8.85
N ASP A 23 6.46 -10.86 -9.95
CA ASP A 23 7.83 -10.44 -10.25
C ASP A 23 8.32 -9.25 -9.41
N ILE A 24 7.47 -8.30 -8.99
CA ILE A 24 7.96 -7.10 -8.28
C ILE A 24 8.54 -7.41 -6.91
N ARG A 25 7.88 -8.30 -6.15
CA ARG A 25 8.33 -8.69 -4.81
C ARG A 25 9.65 -9.42 -4.90
N THR A 26 9.78 -10.28 -5.91
CA THR A 26 11.02 -10.98 -6.23
C THR A 26 12.13 -10.00 -6.54
N TYR A 27 11.91 -9.04 -7.45
CA TYR A 27 12.91 -8.01 -7.76
C TYR A 27 13.27 -7.14 -6.55
N PHE A 28 12.28 -6.78 -5.73
CA PHE A 28 12.49 -6.02 -4.51
C PHE A 28 13.38 -6.79 -3.52
N GLN A 29 13.08 -8.06 -3.28
CA GLN A 29 13.87 -8.93 -2.41
C GLN A 29 15.29 -9.12 -2.95
N GLU A 30 15.44 -9.32 -4.26
CA GLU A 30 16.75 -9.43 -4.89
C GLU A 30 17.57 -8.14 -4.72
N CYS A 31 16.97 -6.97 -4.98
CA CYS A 31 17.63 -5.68 -4.77
C CYS A 31 17.91 -5.38 -3.27
N GLN A 32 17.05 -5.82 -2.35
CA GLN A 32 17.29 -5.69 -0.91
C GLN A 32 18.35 -6.66 -0.38
N SER A 33 18.56 -7.79 -1.06
CA SER A 33 19.54 -8.81 -0.66
C SER A 33 20.98 -8.46 -1.07
N ASP A 34 21.15 -7.61 -2.09
CA ASP A 34 22.45 -7.10 -2.51
C ASP A 34 22.83 -5.89 -1.63
N PRO A 35 23.94 -5.94 -0.87
CA PRO A 35 24.36 -4.83 -0.01
C PRO A 35 24.60 -3.50 -0.73
N SER A 36 24.87 -3.53 -2.04
CA SER A 36 25.10 -2.32 -2.85
C SER A 36 23.81 -1.62 -3.29
N THR A 37 22.67 -2.32 -3.22
CA THR A 37 21.34 -1.79 -3.56
C THR A 37 20.36 -1.89 -2.40
N HIS A 38 20.80 -2.40 -1.25
CA HIS A 38 20.03 -2.42 -0.01
C HIS A 38 19.74 -1.00 0.46
N VAL A 39 18.50 -0.77 0.85
CA VAL A 39 18.04 0.50 1.42
C VAL A 39 17.18 0.23 2.63
N ASP A 40 17.33 1.08 3.64
CA ASP A 40 16.51 1.03 4.85
C ASP A 40 15.01 1.14 4.48
N GLU A 41 14.18 0.26 5.05
CA GLU A 41 12.76 0.22 4.71
C GLU A 41 12.03 1.51 5.07
N ASP A 42 12.43 2.21 6.13
CA ASP A 42 11.80 3.47 6.50
C ASP A 42 12.18 4.58 5.52
N LEU A 43 13.40 4.57 4.96
CA LEU A 43 13.78 5.44 3.85
C LEU A 43 12.98 5.15 2.58
N LEU A 44 12.79 3.88 2.23
CA LEU A 44 11.90 3.50 1.12
C LEU A 44 10.48 4.00 1.35
N ARG A 45 9.94 3.81 2.56
CA ARG A 45 8.59 4.27 2.92
C ARG A 45 8.45 5.78 2.85
N LYS A 46 9.48 6.53 3.26
CA LYS A 46 9.53 7.99 3.09
C LYS A 46 9.52 8.35 1.62
N GLY A 47 10.40 7.73 0.84
CA GLY A 47 10.41 7.81 -0.61
C GLY A 47 9.00 7.62 -1.13
N LEU A 48 8.39 6.44 -0.94
CA LEU A 48 7.01 6.04 -1.22
C LEU A 48 5.94 7.07 -0.79
N ARG A 49 6.18 7.90 0.23
CA ARG A 49 5.29 9.01 0.64
C ARG A 49 5.70 10.37 0.11
N GLY A 50 6.60 10.39 -0.87
CA GLY A 50 7.04 11.59 -1.54
C GLY A 50 8.02 12.38 -0.71
N GLU A 51 8.18 12.00 0.58
CA GLU A 51 9.10 12.58 1.56
C GLU A 51 10.51 12.63 0.98
N LEU A 52 11.24 13.71 1.28
CA LEU A 52 12.66 13.80 0.92
C LEU A 52 13.40 12.61 1.54
N ALA A 53 13.70 11.64 0.69
CA ALA A 53 14.60 10.55 1.02
C ALA A 53 16.02 10.94 0.60
N ASP A 54 17.02 10.37 1.26
CA ASP A 54 18.40 10.51 0.83
C ASP A 54 18.56 9.86 -0.56
N GLU A 55 18.69 10.69 -1.60
CA GLU A 55 18.86 10.22 -2.98
C GLU A 55 20.06 9.28 -3.13
N THR A 56 21.09 9.43 -2.31
CA THR A 56 22.28 8.58 -2.36
C THR A 56 22.02 7.18 -1.81
N ALA A 57 21.07 7.05 -0.87
CA ALA A 57 20.62 5.77 -0.34
C ALA A 57 19.59 5.09 -1.24
N VAL A 58 18.65 5.85 -1.81
CA VAL A 58 17.53 5.28 -2.60
C VAL A 58 17.91 5.07 -4.08
N GLY A 59 18.81 5.88 -4.63
CA GLY A 59 19.20 5.84 -6.04
C GLY A 59 19.68 4.47 -6.54
N PRO A 60 20.62 3.79 -5.85
CA PRO A 60 21.05 2.44 -6.23
C PRO A 60 19.90 1.42 -6.26
N HIS A 61 19.01 1.47 -5.26
CA HIS A 61 17.86 0.59 -5.18
C HIS A 61 16.85 0.84 -6.32
N ALA A 62 16.54 2.11 -6.57
CA ALA A 62 15.66 2.52 -7.67
C ALA A 62 16.18 2.06 -9.03
N LEU A 63 17.49 2.23 -9.28
CA LEU A 63 18.12 1.76 -10.51
C LEU A 63 18.06 0.23 -10.65
N CYS A 64 18.35 -0.50 -9.57
CA CYS A 64 18.24 -1.97 -9.55
C CYS A 64 16.83 -2.43 -9.94
N MET A 65 15.80 -1.84 -9.32
CA MET A 65 14.40 -2.14 -9.60
C MET A 65 14.04 -1.84 -11.07
N ASN A 66 14.46 -0.68 -11.60
CA ASN A 66 14.18 -0.30 -12.97
C ASN A 66 14.87 -1.22 -13.99
N ILE A 67 16.10 -1.64 -13.72
CA ILE A 67 16.84 -2.59 -14.58
C ILE A 67 16.16 -3.95 -14.58
N LYS A 68 15.77 -4.49 -13.41
CA LYS A 68 15.11 -5.81 -13.33
C LYS A 68 13.76 -5.82 -14.02
N ARG A 69 13.02 -4.71 -13.96
CA ARG A 69 11.78 -4.53 -14.74
C ARG A 69 12.00 -4.28 -16.23
N GLY A 70 13.24 -4.01 -16.64
CA GLY A 70 13.60 -3.64 -18.00
C GLY A 70 13.18 -2.23 -18.39
N PHE A 71 12.80 -1.36 -17.45
CA PHE A 71 12.44 0.04 -17.76
C PHE A 71 13.65 0.92 -18.02
N GLN A 72 14.81 0.52 -17.52
CA GLN A 72 16.03 1.30 -17.62
C GLN A 72 17.23 0.40 -17.86
N LYS A 73 18.18 0.86 -18.67
CA LYS A 73 19.45 0.19 -18.91
C LYS A 73 20.45 0.52 -17.79
N PRO A 74 21.52 -0.27 -17.60
CA PRO A 74 22.55 0.02 -16.59
C PRO A 74 23.19 1.41 -16.69
N ASN A 75 23.19 2.00 -17.88
CA ASN A 75 23.72 3.35 -18.11
C ASN A 75 22.74 4.47 -17.71
N GLY A 76 21.48 4.17 -17.36
CA GLY A 76 20.44 5.13 -17.00
C GLY A 76 19.46 5.47 -18.13
N ASP A 77 19.62 4.93 -19.34
CA ASP A 77 18.70 5.20 -20.45
C ASP A 77 17.38 4.43 -20.26
N VAL A 78 16.26 5.10 -20.48
CA VAL A 78 14.92 4.50 -20.36
C VAL A 78 14.61 3.63 -21.58
N ASP A 79 14.13 2.41 -21.35
CA ASP A 79 13.61 1.52 -22.39
C ASP A 79 12.12 1.81 -22.60
N VAL A 80 11.84 2.77 -23.49
CA VAL A 80 10.48 3.26 -23.76
C VAL A 80 9.56 2.14 -24.27
N ALA A 81 10.09 1.18 -25.02
CA ALA A 81 9.30 0.07 -25.55
C ALA A 81 8.82 -0.86 -24.43
N THR A 82 9.72 -1.21 -23.51
CA THR A 82 9.38 -2.03 -22.33
C THR A 82 8.45 -1.28 -21.37
N LEU A 83 8.71 0.01 -21.13
CA LEU A 83 7.85 0.86 -20.31
C LEU A 83 6.43 0.95 -20.90
N LYS A 84 6.30 1.15 -22.22
CA LYS A 84 5.00 1.16 -22.91
C LYS A 84 4.27 -0.16 -22.74
N LYS A 85 4.95 -1.28 -23.02
CA LYS A 85 4.36 -2.62 -22.90
C LYS A 85 3.80 -2.85 -21.50
N TYR A 86 4.52 -2.43 -20.47
CA TYR A 86 4.07 -2.54 -19.08
C TYR A 86 2.83 -1.68 -18.80
N LEU A 87 2.84 -0.41 -19.23
CA LEU A 87 1.70 0.49 -19.04
C LEU A 87 0.44 0.03 -19.79
N ASP A 88 0.61 -0.59 -20.96
CA ASP A 88 -0.49 -1.15 -21.75
C ASP A 88 -1.18 -2.34 -21.06
N GLN A 89 -0.52 -3.00 -20.10
CA GLN A 89 -1.04 -4.15 -19.36
C GLN A 89 -1.90 -3.77 -18.14
N ALA A 90 -1.95 -2.49 -17.76
CA ALA A 90 -2.75 -2.04 -16.62
C ALA A 90 -4.25 -2.26 -16.88
N GLU A 91 -4.97 -2.81 -15.90
CA GLU A 91 -6.42 -3.07 -15.97
C GLU A 91 -7.22 -1.77 -16.26
N ASP A 92 -6.85 -0.68 -15.58
CA ASP A 92 -7.44 0.65 -15.75
C ASP A 92 -6.69 1.49 -16.83
N ARG A 93 -6.38 0.89 -17.99
CA ARG A 93 -5.58 1.57 -19.01
C ARG A 93 -6.18 2.93 -19.42
N ASN A 94 -5.39 3.99 -19.33
CA ASN A 94 -5.72 5.32 -19.83
C ASN A 94 -4.71 5.73 -20.89
N VAL A 95 -5.05 5.52 -22.16
CA VAL A 95 -4.14 5.73 -23.31
C VAL A 95 -3.54 7.13 -23.30
N THR A 96 -4.31 8.16 -22.95
CA THR A 96 -3.83 9.55 -22.89
C THR A 96 -2.74 9.72 -21.83
N LEU A 97 -2.90 9.12 -20.64
CA LEU A 97 -1.88 9.15 -19.59
C LEU A 97 -0.64 8.36 -19.99
N ILE A 98 -0.82 7.19 -20.63
CA ILE A 98 0.30 6.36 -21.12
C ILE A 98 1.14 7.17 -22.12
N ASP A 99 0.50 7.77 -23.12
CA ASP A 99 1.21 8.60 -24.11
C ASP A 99 1.96 9.77 -23.45
N GLN A 100 1.36 10.37 -22.43
CA GLN A 100 2.00 11.44 -21.66
C GLN A 100 3.23 10.93 -20.88
N VAL A 101 3.14 9.77 -20.21
CA VAL A 101 4.28 9.15 -19.51
C VAL A 101 5.42 8.82 -20.48
N LEU A 102 5.11 8.22 -21.64
CA LEU A 102 6.14 7.88 -22.62
C LEU A 102 6.82 9.12 -23.19
N LYS A 103 6.05 10.18 -23.42
CA LYS A 103 6.57 11.45 -23.95
C LYS A 103 7.46 12.19 -22.93
N GLU A 104 7.00 12.32 -21.69
CA GLU A 104 7.66 13.14 -20.67
C GLU A 104 8.70 12.36 -19.85
N CYS A 105 8.43 11.09 -19.55
CA CYS A 105 9.27 10.25 -18.69
C CYS A 105 10.12 9.24 -19.47
N GLY A 106 9.83 9.01 -20.75
CA GLY A 106 10.62 8.10 -21.60
C GLY A 106 12.03 8.60 -21.95
N GLN A 107 12.43 9.76 -21.44
CA GLN A 107 13.74 10.36 -21.68
C GLN A 107 14.63 10.19 -20.45
N ARG A 108 15.94 10.00 -20.68
CA ARG A 108 16.91 10.01 -19.59
C ARG A 108 17.05 11.41 -19.00
N ASN A 109 16.74 11.54 -17.72
CA ASN A 109 16.88 12.79 -16.97
C ASN A 109 17.76 12.56 -15.75
N GLY A 110 18.99 13.07 -15.74
CA GLY A 110 19.90 12.87 -14.61
C GLY A 110 21.35 12.78 -15.05
N THR A 111 22.27 13.14 -14.15
CA THR A 111 23.72 13.19 -14.46
C THR A 111 24.39 11.81 -14.43
N ASP A 112 23.76 10.83 -13.79
CA ASP A 112 24.20 9.45 -13.70
C ASP A 112 22.99 8.49 -13.74
N ALA A 113 23.23 7.18 -13.75
CA ALA A 113 22.19 6.19 -13.87
C ALA A 113 21.22 6.16 -12.66
N GLN A 114 21.74 6.40 -11.45
CA GLN A 114 20.93 6.38 -10.22
C GLN A 114 19.98 7.57 -10.18
N ARG A 115 20.48 8.77 -10.51
CA ARG A 115 19.65 9.96 -10.66
C ARG A 115 18.65 9.85 -11.80
N ALA A 116 19.04 9.20 -12.90
CA ALA A 116 18.10 8.90 -13.98
C ALA A 116 16.97 7.97 -13.53
N ALA A 117 17.27 6.98 -12.67
CA ALA A 117 16.27 6.10 -12.09
C ALA A 117 15.27 6.86 -11.20
N LEU A 118 15.79 7.73 -10.32
CA LEU A 118 14.96 8.57 -9.44
C LEU A 118 14.11 9.55 -10.25
N ALA A 119 14.67 10.20 -11.27
CA ALA A 119 13.92 11.12 -12.12
C ALA A 119 12.83 10.44 -12.95
N LEU A 120 13.04 9.19 -13.38
CA LEU A 120 12.00 8.38 -14.02
C LEU A 120 10.83 8.13 -13.05
N LEU A 121 11.14 7.71 -11.82
CA LEU A 121 10.13 7.49 -10.77
C LEU A 121 9.35 8.76 -10.47
N ASP A 122 10.05 9.87 -10.21
CA ASP A 122 9.45 11.18 -9.93
C ASP A 122 8.53 11.65 -11.07
N CYS A 123 9.00 11.53 -12.32
CA CYS A 123 8.22 11.89 -13.49
C CYS A 123 6.94 11.05 -13.60
N MET A 124 7.03 9.73 -13.39
CA MET A 124 5.87 8.84 -13.45
C MET A 124 4.85 9.16 -12.37
N HIS A 125 5.26 9.49 -11.14
CA HIS A 125 4.35 9.90 -10.06
C HIS A 125 3.64 11.22 -10.35
N ARG A 126 4.33 12.17 -10.98
CA ARG A 126 3.73 13.45 -11.36
C ARG A 126 2.59 13.28 -12.37
N ILE A 127 2.70 12.31 -13.28
CA ILE A 127 1.74 12.12 -14.39
C ILE A 127 0.66 11.12 -14.04
N ILE A 128 1.01 10.01 -13.40
CA ILE A 128 0.07 8.95 -13.05
C ILE A 128 -0.57 9.36 -11.72
N PRO A 129 -1.83 9.86 -11.72
CA PRO A 129 -2.48 10.25 -10.49
C PRO A 129 -2.57 9.01 -9.58
N HIS A 130 -1.95 9.10 -8.42
CA HIS A 130 -2.13 8.09 -7.40
C HIS A 130 -3.61 8.10 -7.03
N LYS A 131 -4.26 6.92 -7.03
CA LYS A 131 -5.47 6.73 -6.23
C LYS A 131 -5.04 6.73 -4.75
N GLU A 132 -4.54 7.88 -4.30
CA GLU A 132 -3.82 8.10 -3.04
C GLU A 132 -4.69 7.75 -1.83
N GLU A 133 -6.01 7.86 -1.98
CA GLU A 133 -6.94 7.68 -0.88
C GLU A 133 -7.23 6.22 -0.53
N HIS A 134 -7.10 5.25 -1.45
CA HIS A 134 -7.40 3.85 -1.11
C HIS A 134 -6.18 3.07 -0.62
N HIS A 135 -4.97 3.51 -0.96
CA HIS A 135 -3.76 2.71 -0.78
C HIS A 135 -3.15 2.80 0.62
N GLN A 136 -3.09 3.98 1.24
CA GLN A 136 -2.42 4.09 2.54
C GLN A 136 -3.14 3.31 3.65
N ALA A 137 -4.47 3.28 3.60
CA ALA A 137 -5.26 2.53 4.56
C ALA A 137 -5.28 1.02 4.25
N SER A 138 -5.04 0.57 3.00
CA SER A 138 -4.94 -0.87 2.69
C SER A 138 -3.55 -1.41 2.97
N VAL A 139 -2.51 -0.62 2.68
CA VAL A 139 -1.12 -0.90 3.09
C VAL A 139 -1.02 -1.04 4.61
N SER A 140 -1.73 -0.20 5.39
CA SER A 140 -1.72 -0.31 6.85
C SER A 140 -2.44 -1.57 7.34
N ALA A 141 -3.64 -1.86 6.84
CA ALA A 141 -4.43 -3.03 7.22
C ALA A 141 -3.70 -4.35 6.92
N TYR A 142 -3.12 -4.46 5.73
CA TYR A 142 -2.29 -5.61 5.34
C TYR A 142 -1.04 -5.74 6.22
N ARG A 143 -0.35 -4.64 6.52
CA ARG A 143 0.81 -4.68 7.43
C ARG A 143 0.43 -5.19 8.82
N PHE A 144 -0.70 -4.72 9.36
CA PHE A 144 -1.18 -5.18 10.66
C PHE A 144 -1.52 -6.67 10.63
N HIS A 145 -2.15 -7.14 9.55
CA HIS A 145 -2.39 -8.56 9.32
C HIS A 145 -1.10 -9.37 9.35
N ASP A 146 -0.09 -9.00 8.56
CA ASP A 146 1.22 -9.68 8.53
C ASP A 146 1.92 -9.70 9.91
N GLU A 147 1.89 -8.57 10.62
CA GLU A 147 2.44 -8.48 11.98
C GLU A 147 1.71 -9.43 12.93
N CYS A 148 0.38 -9.51 12.86
CA CYS A 148 -0.43 -10.43 13.68
C CYS A 148 -0.27 -11.90 13.24
N GLN A 149 -0.03 -12.18 11.95
CA GLN A 149 0.27 -13.54 11.48
C GLN A 149 1.65 -14.02 11.94
N SER A 150 2.57 -13.11 12.27
CA SER A 150 3.91 -13.47 12.73
C SER A 150 3.97 -13.94 14.20
N ASP A 151 2.94 -13.63 15.00
CA ASP A 151 2.82 -14.07 16.38
C ASP A 151 1.97 -15.36 16.44
N PRO A 152 2.51 -16.49 16.94
CA PRO A 152 1.76 -17.74 17.09
C PRO A 152 0.45 -17.61 17.90
N ALA A 153 0.35 -16.65 18.82
CA ALA A 153 -0.86 -16.42 19.62
C ALA A 153 -2.00 -15.78 18.83
N THR A 154 -1.70 -15.15 17.69
CA THR A 154 -2.67 -14.47 16.83
C THR A 154 -2.68 -15.02 15.41
N LEU A 155 -1.91 -16.07 15.11
CA LEU A 155 -1.90 -16.76 13.82
C LEU A 155 -3.29 -17.35 13.51
N ILE A 156 -3.81 -17.07 12.32
CA ILE A 156 -5.04 -17.65 11.80
C ILE A 156 -4.83 -18.19 10.39
N ASP A 157 -5.55 -19.26 10.03
CA ASP A 157 -5.58 -19.73 8.65
C ASP A 157 -6.12 -18.63 7.71
N GLU A 158 -5.38 -18.34 6.64
CA GLU A 158 -5.71 -17.27 5.70
C GLU A 158 -7.08 -17.52 5.03
N GLN A 159 -7.43 -18.76 4.72
CA GLN A 159 -8.71 -19.06 4.08
C GLN A 159 -9.87 -18.80 5.05
N ILE A 160 -9.68 -19.08 6.33
CA ILE A 160 -10.65 -18.76 7.38
C ILE A 160 -10.83 -17.24 7.49
N PHE A 161 -9.75 -16.48 7.52
CA PHE A 161 -9.82 -15.02 7.59
C PHE A 161 -10.50 -14.41 6.36
N GLN A 162 -10.19 -14.91 5.16
CA GLN A 162 -10.85 -14.48 3.93
C GLN A 162 -12.36 -14.80 3.90
N LYS A 163 -12.79 -15.95 4.45
CA LYS A 163 -14.22 -16.26 4.64
C LYS A 163 -14.89 -15.28 5.58
N PHE A 164 -14.22 -14.95 6.69
CA PHE A 164 -14.71 -13.97 7.63
C PHE A 164 -14.93 -12.60 6.99
N LEU A 165 -13.97 -12.11 6.19
CA LEU A 165 -14.08 -10.82 5.48
C LEU A 165 -15.22 -10.78 4.45
N ARG A 166 -15.62 -11.93 3.90
CA ARG A 166 -16.81 -12.08 3.06
C ARG A 166 -18.13 -12.04 3.85
N GLY A 167 -18.06 -11.98 5.18
CA GLY A 167 -19.21 -12.03 6.07
C GLY A 167 -19.78 -13.43 6.24
N GLU A 168 -19.00 -14.48 5.96
CA GLU A 168 -19.39 -15.86 6.27
C GLU A 168 -19.33 -16.09 7.79
N GLU A 169 -20.27 -16.89 8.32
CA GLU A 169 -20.23 -17.28 9.73
C GLU A 169 -19.08 -18.27 9.96
N MET A 170 -18.22 -17.93 10.92
CA MET A 170 -17.07 -18.73 11.31
C MET A 170 -17.08 -18.91 12.82
N ASP A 171 -16.83 -20.14 13.26
CA ASP A 171 -16.53 -20.50 14.64
C ASP A 171 -15.08 -20.97 14.70
N GLU A 172 -14.16 -20.01 14.69
CA GLU A 172 -12.71 -20.24 14.76
C GLU A 172 -12.15 -19.55 16.00
N PRO A 173 -11.61 -20.29 16.98
CA PRO A 173 -11.06 -19.72 18.21
C PRO A 173 -9.96 -18.66 17.97
N ALA A 174 -9.17 -18.81 16.91
CA ALA A 174 -8.11 -17.86 16.55
C ALA A 174 -8.62 -16.53 15.97
N LEU A 175 -9.88 -16.46 15.54
CA LEU A 175 -10.45 -15.26 14.92
C LEU A 175 -10.51 -14.06 15.88
N GLY A 176 -10.85 -14.31 17.14
CA GLY A 176 -10.90 -13.29 18.19
C GLY A 176 -9.55 -12.60 18.41
N PRO A 177 -8.51 -13.34 18.84
CA PRO A 177 -7.17 -12.80 19.06
C PRO A 177 -6.60 -12.08 17.83
N HIS A 178 -6.74 -12.68 16.63
CA HIS A 178 -6.23 -12.09 15.40
C HIS A 178 -6.92 -10.75 15.07
N THR A 179 -8.25 -10.72 15.10
CA THR A 179 -9.03 -9.49 14.82
C THR A 179 -8.73 -8.41 15.85
N PHE A 180 -8.57 -8.79 17.12
CA PHE A 180 -8.21 -7.85 18.19
C PHE A 180 -6.82 -7.22 17.97
N CYS A 181 -5.82 -8.04 17.61
CA CYS A 181 -4.48 -7.57 17.27
C CYS A 181 -4.50 -6.52 16.14
N ILE A 182 -5.23 -6.80 15.05
CA ILE A 182 -5.38 -5.86 13.93
C ILE A 182 -6.06 -4.57 14.40
N ASN A 183 -7.20 -4.67 15.11
CA ASN A 183 -7.97 -3.51 15.55
C ASN A 183 -7.17 -2.57 16.45
N VAL A 184 -6.40 -3.13 17.39
CA VAL A 184 -5.55 -2.36 18.30
C VAL A 184 -4.44 -1.63 17.52
N LYS A 185 -3.73 -2.34 16.62
CA LYS A 185 -2.67 -1.73 15.81
C LYS A 185 -3.20 -0.66 14.84
N ALA A 186 -4.42 -0.86 14.33
CA ALA A 186 -5.12 0.12 13.50
C ALA A 186 -5.71 1.30 14.28
N GLY A 187 -5.66 1.26 15.62
CA GLY A 187 -6.24 2.30 16.48
C GLY A 187 -7.78 2.32 16.50
N LEU A 188 -8.43 1.21 16.10
CA LEU A 188 -9.89 1.06 16.10
C LEU A 188 -10.43 0.65 17.47
N GLN A 189 -9.60 -0.01 18.27
CA GLN A 189 -9.98 -0.58 19.55
C GLN A 189 -8.86 -0.36 20.57
N SER A 190 -9.24 -0.10 21.81
CA SER A 190 -8.30 -0.01 22.93
C SER A 190 -7.89 -1.39 23.44
N GLN A 191 -6.84 -1.47 24.26
CA GLN A 191 -6.39 -2.71 24.90
C GLN A 191 -7.46 -3.37 25.78
N ASN A 192 -8.44 -2.61 26.27
CA ASN A 192 -9.53 -3.15 27.08
C ASN A 192 -10.69 -3.68 26.22
N GLY A 193 -10.66 -3.48 24.91
CA GLY A 193 -11.71 -3.89 23.99
C GLY A 193 -12.72 -2.80 23.60
N ASP A 194 -12.58 -1.57 24.12
CA ASP A 194 -13.50 -0.48 23.77
C ASP A 194 -13.17 0.11 22.41
N VAL A 195 -14.20 0.39 21.61
CA VAL A 195 -14.05 1.00 20.27
C VAL A 195 -13.61 2.46 20.40
N VAL A 196 -12.51 2.80 19.73
CA VAL A 196 -11.98 4.17 19.67
C VAL A 196 -12.68 4.89 18.53
N ARG A 197 -13.78 5.58 18.81
CA ARG A 197 -14.68 6.19 17.80
C ARG A 197 -13.96 7.11 16.81
N ASP A 198 -13.02 7.93 17.30
CA ASP A 198 -12.26 8.84 16.43
C ASP A 198 -11.31 8.06 15.50
N GLY A 199 -10.68 7.00 16.01
CA GLY A 199 -9.86 6.08 15.21
C GLY A 199 -10.69 5.35 14.15
N LEU A 200 -11.89 4.88 14.53
CA LEU A 200 -12.85 4.27 13.60
C LEU A 200 -13.27 5.24 12.49
N LYS A 201 -13.59 6.48 12.84
CA LYS A 201 -13.95 7.52 11.87
C LYS A 201 -12.80 7.81 10.91
N ALA A 202 -11.59 8.00 11.42
CA ALA A 202 -10.41 8.25 10.61
C ALA A 202 -10.12 7.10 9.64
N PHE A 203 -10.21 5.86 10.12
CA PHE A 203 -10.03 4.67 9.29
C PHE A 203 -11.06 4.62 8.15
N LEU A 204 -12.35 4.81 8.45
CA LEU A 204 -13.42 4.77 7.44
C LEU A 204 -13.33 5.92 6.43
N SER A 205 -12.98 7.13 6.88
CA SER A 205 -12.73 8.26 5.98
C SER A 205 -11.53 8.03 5.05
N GLY A 206 -10.56 7.22 5.47
CA GLY A 206 -9.47 6.75 4.60
C GLY A 206 -9.87 5.63 3.64
N LYS A 207 -11.14 5.20 3.60
CA LYS A 207 -11.63 4.12 2.74
C LYS A 207 -12.74 4.53 1.79
N THR A 208 -13.48 5.59 2.10
CA THR A 208 -14.57 6.09 1.27
C THR A 208 -14.73 7.60 1.41
N LYS A 209 -15.13 8.25 0.30
CA LYS A 209 -15.52 9.67 0.27
C LYS A 209 -16.94 9.92 0.77
N ASP A 210 -17.74 8.86 0.94
CA ASP A 210 -19.12 9.00 1.42
C ASP A 210 -19.14 9.29 2.93
N THR A 211 -19.11 10.58 3.26
CA THR A 211 -19.14 11.06 4.65
C THR A 211 -20.41 10.62 5.39
N SER A 212 -21.54 10.47 4.69
CA SER A 212 -22.79 10.01 5.31
C SER A 212 -22.71 8.54 5.71
N ALA A 213 -22.09 7.70 4.87
CA ALA A 213 -21.81 6.32 5.22
C ALA A 213 -20.82 6.21 6.38
N VAL A 214 -19.77 7.04 6.41
CA VAL A 214 -18.82 7.09 7.53
C VAL A 214 -19.53 7.39 8.84
N GLU A 215 -20.31 8.49 8.91
CA GLU A 215 -21.02 8.86 10.14
C GLU A 215 -22.00 7.78 10.60
N ARG A 216 -22.72 7.15 9.66
CA ARG A 216 -23.61 6.02 9.97
C ARG A 216 -22.83 4.85 10.59
N MET A 217 -21.74 4.42 9.97
CA MET A 217 -20.94 3.31 10.47
C MET A 217 -20.30 3.60 11.84
N VAL A 218 -19.81 4.82 12.07
CA VAL A 218 -19.28 5.24 13.39
C VAL A 218 -20.40 5.25 14.44
N LYS A 219 -21.61 5.66 14.07
CA LYS A 219 -22.77 5.61 14.96
C LYS A 219 -23.12 4.17 15.32
N ASP A 220 -23.25 3.31 14.33
CA ASP A 220 -23.82 1.97 14.48
C ASP A 220 -22.81 0.95 15.01
N CYS A 221 -21.52 1.10 14.67
CA CYS A 221 -20.45 0.18 15.07
C CYS A 221 -19.49 0.77 16.12
N GLY A 222 -19.62 2.06 16.47
CA GLY A 222 -18.73 2.76 17.39
C GLY A 222 -18.98 2.48 18.87
N THR A 223 -19.59 1.35 19.22
CA THR A 223 -19.84 0.91 20.58
C THR A 223 -19.33 -0.52 20.76
N ARG A 224 -18.85 -0.83 21.96
CA ARG A 224 -18.37 -2.17 22.28
C ARG A 224 -19.52 -3.18 22.19
N ASN A 225 -19.27 -4.32 21.53
CA ASN A 225 -20.20 -5.45 21.48
C ASN A 225 -19.46 -6.77 21.75
N GLY A 226 -19.49 -7.24 22.99
CA GLY A 226 -18.78 -8.45 23.45
C GLY A 226 -18.34 -8.32 24.91
N GLY A 227 -18.20 -9.46 25.60
CA GLY A 227 -17.77 -9.53 26.99
C GLY A 227 -16.25 -9.41 27.16
N THR A 228 -15.48 -9.96 26.22
CA THR A 228 -14.01 -9.85 26.18
C THR A 228 -13.52 -8.86 25.11
N PRO A 229 -12.24 -8.42 25.15
CA PRO A 229 -11.67 -7.61 24.07
C PRO A 229 -11.74 -8.28 22.70
N GLU A 230 -11.50 -9.58 22.63
CA GLU A 230 -11.52 -10.40 21.42
C GLU A 230 -12.93 -10.54 20.85
N GLU A 231 -13.93 -10.80 21.70
CA GLU A 231 -15.33 -10.82 21.29
C GLU A 231 -15.75 -9.45 20.75
N ALA A 232 -15.35 -8.37 21.43
CA ALA A 232 -15.60 -7.01 21.00
C ALA A 232 -14.93 -6.69 19.65
N ALA A 233 -13.75 -7.25 19.37
CA ALA A 233 -13.06 -7.07 18.12
C ALA A 233 -13.81 -7.71 16.95
N VAL A 234 -14.26 -8.96 17.14
CA VAL A 234 -15.07 -9.69 16.16
C VAL A 234 -16.42 -8.99 15.97
N GLY A 235 -17.05 -8.51 17.05
CA GLY A 235 -18.29 -7.74 17.01
C GLY A 235 -18.16 -6.46 16.17
N LEU A 236 -17.08 -5.70 16.37
CA LEU A 236 -16.77 -4.52 15.57
C LEU A 236 -16.60 -4.87 14.09
N ALA A 237 -15.75 -5.86 13.78
CA ALA A 237 -15.47 -6.25 12.39
C ALA A 237 -16.73 -6.76 11.66
N LYS A 238 -17.56 -7.61 12.30
CA LYS A 238 -18.85 -8.06 11.75
C LYS A 238 -19.80 -6.88 11.48
N CYS A 239 -19.86 -5.91 12.39
CA CYS A 239 -20.68 -4.72 12.21
C CYS A 239 -20.23 -3.91 10.98
N LEU A 240 -18.92 -3.72 10.82
CA LEU A 240 -18.35 -2.98 9.68
C LEU A 240 -18.61 -3.70 8.36
N ILE A 241 -18.32 -5.00 8.27
CA ILE A 241 -18.58 -5.82 7.06
C ILE A 241 -20.05 -5.74 6.64
N SER A 242 -20.96 -5.77 7.62
CA SER A 242 -22.40 -5.69 7.34
C SER A 242 -22.83 -4.31 6.83
N ASN A 243 -22.31 -3.23 7.42
CA ASN A 243 -22.72 -1.85 7.10
C ASN A 243 -21.99 -1.23 5.91
N ALA A 244 -20.88 -1.82 5.48
CA ALA A 244 -20.07 -1.30 4.39
C ALA A 244 -20.38 -1.93 3.03
N LYS A 245 -21.33 -2.87 2.94
CA LYS A 245 -21.74 -3.49 1.66
C LYS A 245 -22.07 -2.41 0.62
N GLY A 246 -21.36 -2.43 -0.50
CA GLY A 246 -21.50 -1.46 -1.59
C GLY A 246 -20.84 -0.09 -1.34
N VAL A 247 -20.14 0.09 -0.21
CA VAL A 247 -19.43 1.33 0.14
C VAL A 247 -17.92 1.08 0.30
N ILE A 248 -17.54 0.02 1.01
CA ILE A 248 -16.14 -0.40 1.19
C ILE A 248 -16.06 -1.89 0.91
N ASP A 249 -15.15 -2.27 0.01
CA ASP A 249 -14.79 -3.67 -0.19
C ASP A 249 -13.69 -4.06 0.81
N PHE A 250 -14.09 -4.60 1.96
CA PHE A 250 -13.14 -5.04 2.99
C PHE A 250 -12.21 -6.16 2.52
N ILE A 251 -12.62 -6.94 1.54
CA ILE A 251 -11.75 -7.97 0.95
C ILE A 251 -10.59 -7.26 0.27
N SER A 252 -10.84 -6.27 -0.58
CA SER A 252 -9.77 -5.47 -1.21
C SER A 252 -8.86 -4.71 -0.23
N VAL A 253 -9.30 -4.53 1.02
CA VAL A 253 -8.49 -3.89 2.07
C VAL A 253 -7.43 -4.84 2.63
N PHE A 254 -7.71 -6.15 2.68
CA PHE A 254 -6.88 -7.17 3.31
C PHE A 254 -6.34 -8.21 2.33
N GLU A 255 -6.93 -8.35 1.15
CA GLU A 255 -6.32 -9.08 0.05
C GLU A 255 -5.02 -8.36 -0.30
N LYS A 256 -3.93 -9.13 -0.27
CA LYS A 256 -2.83 -8.84 -1.18
C LYS A 256 -3.47 -8.65 -2.55
N THR A 257 -3.05 -7.63 -3.28
CA THR A 257 -3.19 -7.62 -4.74
C THR A 257 -2.35 -8.79 -5.30
N GLU A 258 -2.83 -10.02 -5.12
CA GLU A 258 -2.41 -11.19 -5.85
C GLU A 258 -3.35 -11.26 -7.05
N GLU A 259 -2.89 -10.70 -8.17
CA GLU A 259 -3.59 -10.79 -9.44
C GLU A 259 -3.81 -12.26 -9.82
N LYS A 260 -5.07 -12.60 -10.08
CA LYS A 260 -5.45 -13.82 -10.79
C LYS A 260 -4.89 -13.71 -12.22
N HIS A 261 -4.08 -14.72 -12.59
CA HIS A 261 -3.46 -14.89 -13.91
C HIS A 261 -4.49 -15.10 -15.02
#